data_AF-A0A7J3D5M3-F1
#
_entry.id   AF-A0A7J3D5M3-F1
#
_cell.length_a   1.000
_cell.length_b   1.000
_cell.length_c   1.000
_cell.angle_alpha   90.00
_cell.angle_beta   90.00
_cell.angle_gamma   90.00
#
_symmetry.space_group_name_H-M   'P 1'
#
loop_
_entity.id
_entity.type
_entity.pdbx_description
1 polymer ?
#
loop_
_entity_poly.entity_id
_entity_poly.type
_entity_poly.pdbx_seq_one_letter_code
_entity_poly.pdbx_strand_id
1 'polypeptide(L)'
;MLGQLVLDIVWSQIPYSTLLVFLTSLGLNVISQVATRFLVNVKESRRIAKEAKQFRKELMEAVKKGDKAKEEKLRKKEKGIREMELKSSNQRLKASLIFFIPFTLIFYFISSLVGYTSIVAHSPVNIPFVGQELQLFWWYPITSFAFSSLISKLAGTSLD
;
A
#
# COMPACT_ATOMS: atom_id res chain seq x y z
N MET A 1 -35.41 -6.09 -12.69
CA MET A 1 -35.37 -6.06 -11.21
C MET A 1 -35.19 -7.44 -10.59
N LEU A 2 -35.98 -8.47 -10.95
CA LEU A 2 -35.81 -9.83 -10.42
C LEU A 2 -34.46 -10.49 -10.76
N GLY A 3 -33.95 -10.31 -11.99
CA GLY A 3 -32.63 -10.84 -12.37
C GLY A 3 -31.47 -10.21 -11.60
N GLN A 4 -31.57 -8.92 -11.24
CA GLN A 4 -30.57 -8.24 -10.41
C GLN A 4 -30.59 -8.80 -8.99
N LEU A 5 -31.78 -8.93 -8.40
CA LEU A 5 -31.97 -9.52 -7.06
C LEU A 5 -31.43 -10.95 -6.95
N VAL A 6 -31.64 -11.79 -7.96
CA VAL A 6 -31.13 -13.17 -7.97
C VAL A 6 -29.61 -13.18 -8.08
N LEU A 7 -29.03 -12.31 -8.90
CA LEU A 7 -27.58 -12.17 -9.00
C LEU A 7 -26.98 -11.69 -7.66
N ASP A 8 -27.56 -10.68 -7.02
CA ASP A 8 -27.09 -10.15 -5.73
C ASP A 8 -27.11 -11.24 -4.63
N ILE A 9 -28.13 -12.09 -4.63
CA ILE A 9 -28.21 -13.24 -3.69
C ILE A 9 -27.10 -14.25 -3.97
N VAL A 10 -26.84 -14.60 -5.23
CA VAL A 10 -25.80 -15.59 -5.60
C VAL A 10 -24.40 -15.07 -5.28
N TRP A 11 -24.10 -13.81 -5.59
CA TRP A 11 -22.79 -13.21 -5.33
C TRP A 11 -22.52 -12.94 -3.85
N SER A 12 -23.55 -12.87 -3.01
CA SER A 12 -23.41 -12.66 -1.56
C SER A 12 -23.05 -13.94 -0.79
N GLN A 13 -23.35 -15.12 -1.33
CA GLN A 13 -23.03 -16.40 -0.68
C GLN A 13 -21.53 -16.70 -0.68
N ILE A 14 -21.01 -17.17 0.46
CA ILE A 14 -19.66 -17.74 0.55
C ILE A 14 -19.69 -19.13 -0.13
N PRO A 15 -18.76 -19.49 -1.05
CA PRO A 15 -17.48 -18.83 -1.34
C PRO A 15 -17.49 -17.89 -2.55
N TYR A 16 -18.63 -17.65 -3.21
CA TYR A 16 -18.70 -16.82 -4.42
C TYR A 16 -18.30 -15.37 -4.15
N SER A 17 -18.74 -14.80 -3.02
CA SER A 17 -18.30 -13.49 -2.55
C SER A 17 -16.79 -13.43 -2.33
N THR A 18 -16.21 -14.46 -1.73
CA THR A 18 -14.76 -14.59 -1.50
C THR A 18 -13.98 -14.68 -2.81
N LEU A 19 -14.43 -15.48 -3.78
CA LEU A 19 -13.78 -15.62 -5.09
C LEU A 19 -13.88 -14.34 -5.93
N LEU A 20 -15.02 -13.65 -5.88
CA LEU A 20 -15.21 -12.39 -6.57
C LEU A 20 -14.29 -11.30 -6.00
N VAL A 21 -14.19 -11.19 -4.67
CA VAL A 21 -13.23 -10.30 -4.01
C VAL A 21 -11.80 -10.69 -4.39
N PHE A 22 -11.46 -11.97 -4.38
CA PHE A 22 -10.13 -12.44 -4.75
C PHE A 22 -9.74 -12.06 -6.20
N LEU A 23 -10.60 -12.34 -7.18
CA LEU A 23 -10.31 -12.06 -8.60
C LEU A 23 -10.23 -10.56 -8.89
N THR A 24 -11.09 -9.76 -8.26
CA THR A 24 -11.06 -8.30 -8.41
C THR A 24 -9.83 -7.69 -7.72
N SER A 25 -9.42 -8.19 -6.56
CA SER A 25 -8.16 -7.82 -5.92
C SER A 25 -6.96 -8.17 -6.80
N LEU A 26 -6.99 -9.30 -7.52
CA LEU A 26 -5.93 -9.66 -8.46
C LEU A 26 -5.86 -8.65 -9.63
N GLY A 27 -7.00 -8.30 -10.23
CA GLY A 27 -7.08 -7.28 -11.29
C GLY A 27 -6.63 -5.90 -10.84
N LEU A 28 -7.05 -5.46 -9.65
CA LEU A 28 -6.61 -4.20 -9.04
C LEU A 28 -5.09 -4.17 -8.87
N ASN A 29 -4.50 -5.28 -8.47
CA ASN A 29 -3.06 -5.36 -8.26
C ASN A 29 -2.25 -5.22 -9.56
N VAL A 30 -2.75 -5.73 -10.69
CA VAL A 30 -2.11 -5.51 -12.00
C VAL A 30 -2.12 -4.02 -12.37
N ILE A 31 -3.27 -3.36 -12.21
CA ILE A 31 -3.40 -1.90 -12.42
C ILE A 31 -2.47 -1.15 -11.45
N SER A 32 -2.38 -1.63 -10.21
CA SER A 32 -1.50 -1.07 -9.19
C SER A 32 -0.03 -1.07 -9.61
N GLN A 33 0.43 -2.18 -10.19
CA GLN A 33 1.82 -2.28 -10.63
C GLN A 33 2.13 -1.44 -11.86
N VAL A 34 1.21 -1.37 -12.83
CA VAL A 34 1.36 -0.52 -14.01
C VAL A 34 1.47 0.94 -13.58
N ALA A 35 0.51 1.43 -12.79
CA ALA A 35 0.56 2.83 -12.35
C ALA A 35 1.78 3.10 -11.45
N THR A 36 2.31 2.11 -10.71
CA THR A 36 3.48 2.34 -9.84
C THR A 36 4.70 2.57 -10.70
N ARG A 37 4.85 1.80 -11.78
CA ARG A 37 5.93 1.94 -12.75
C ARG A 37 5.89 3.28 -13.50
N PHE A 38 4.69 3.80 -13.77
CA PHE A 38 4.51 5.09 -14.47
C PHE A 38 4.58 6.31 -13.54
N LEU A 39 4.06 6.19 -12.31
CA LEU A 39 3.91 7.32 -11.38
C LEU A 39 5.08 7.46 -10.40
N VAL A 40 5.83 6.39 -10.14
CA VAL A 40 6.93 6.38 -9.16
C VAL A 40 8.27 6.23 -9.86
N ASN A 41 9.16 7.19 -9.67
CA ASN A 41 10.57 7.04 -10.06
C ASN A 41 11.30 6.17 -9.03
N VAL A 42 11.21 4.85 -9.21
CA VAL A 42 11.79 3.85 -8.31
C VAL A 42 13.32 3.97 -8.26
N LYS A 43 13.98 4.26 -9.39
CA LYS A 43 15.44 4.41 -9.46
C LYS A 43 15.92 5.58 -8.61
N GLU A 44 15.28 6.74 -8.77
CA GLU A 44 15.61 7.94 -8.00
C GLU A 44 15.34 7.75 -6.51
N SER A 45 14.21 7.12 -6.15
CA SER A 45 13.90 6.80 -4.75
C SER A 45 14.93 5.86 -4.12
N ARG A 46 15.40 4.84 -4.85
CA ARG A 46 16.48 3.95 -4.38
C ARG A 46 17.79 4.69 -4.19
N ARG A 47 18.15 5.59 -5.11
CA ARG A 47 19.37 6.41 -5.02
C ARG A 47 19.34 7.30 -3.77
N ILE A 48 18.26 8.06 -3.58
CA ILE A 48 18.06 8.94 -2.41
C ILE A 48 18.11 8.13 -1.11
N ALA A 49 17.49 6.95 -1.06
CA ALA A 49 17.52 6.08 0.11
C ALA A 49 18.94 5.62 0.47
N LYS A 50 19.75 5.23 -0.53
CA LYS A 50 21.16 4.85 -0.32
C LYS A 50 21.99 6.02 0.19
N GLU A 51 21.86 7.20 -0.43
CA GLU A 51 22.57 8.42 -0.03
C GLU A 51 22.20 8.84 1.40
N ALA A 52 20.92 8.83 1.74
CA ALA A 52 20.46 9.16 3.08
C ALA A 52 20.92 8.13 4.13
N LYS A 53 20.95 6.83 3.78
CA LYS A 53 21.50 5.78 4.67
C LYS A 53 22.99 5.99 4.94
N GLN A 54 23.78 6.29 3.90
CA GLN A 54 25.20 6.57 4.04
C GLN A 54 25.44 7.85 4.87
N PHE A 55 24.69 8.91 4.58
CA PHE A 55 24.73 10.17 5.34
C PHE A 55 24.43 9.96 6.83
N ARG A 56 23.35 9.23 7.15
CA ARG A 56 22.97 8.90 8.53
C ARG A 56 24.07 8.12 9.26
N LYS A 57 24.70 7.16 8.58
CA LYS A 57 25.83 6.40 9.12
C LYS A 57 27.02 7.31 9.43
N GLU A 58 27.42 8.17 8.50
CA GLU A 58 28.53 9.10 8.69
C GLU A 58 28.28 10.11 9.81
N LEU A 59 27.05 10.64 9.91
CA LEU A 59 26.64 11.54 10.98
C LEU A 59 26.69 10.84 12.34
N MET A 60 26.16 9.62 12.43
CA MET A 60 26.19 8.81 13.66
C MET A 60 27.63 8.50 14.09
N GLU A 61 28.51 8.17 13.14
CA GLU A 61 29.93 7.94 13.43
C GLU A 61 30.65 9.21 13.90
N ALA A 62 30.37 10.37 13.30
CA ALA A 62 30.94 11.65 13.70
C ALA A 62 30.51 12.04 15.12
N VAL A 63 29.22 11.88 15.44
CA VAL A 63 28.68 12.12 16.78
C VAL A 63 29.29 11.17 17.80
N LYS A 64 29.37 9.87 17.49
CA LYS A 64 29.96 8.85 18.38
C LYS A 64 31.44 9.11 18.68
N LYS A 65 32.18 9.64 17.70
CA LYS A 65 33.61 9.99 17.84
C LYS A 65 33.85 11.38 18.44
N GLY A 66 32.81 12.18 18.65
CA GLY A 66 32.93 13.56 19.15
C GLY A 66 33.59 14.53 18.17
N ASP A 67 33.62 14.20 16.87
CA ASP A 67 34.25 15.03 15.83
C ASP A 67 33.32 16.21 15.45
N LYS A 68 33.47 17.32 16.18
CA LYS A 68 32.63 18.52 16.04
C LYS A 68 32.76 19.21 14.68
N ALA A 69 33.96 19.20 14.09
CA ALA A 69 34.19 19.80 12.77
C ALA A 69 33.46 19.00 11.67
N LYS A 70 33.54 17.67 11.72
CA LYS A 70 32.83 16.79 10.79
C LYS A 70 31.33 16.80 11.03
N GLU A 71 30.88 16.82 12.28
CA GLU A 71 29.47 16.95 12.65
C GLU A 71 28.85 18.20 12.03
N GLU A 72 29.46 19.37 12.22
CA GLU A 72 28.95 20.65 11.69
C GLU A 72 28.88 20.62 10.15
N LYS A 73 29.91 20.08 9.49
CA LYS A 73 29.94 19.93 8.04
C LYS A 73 28.84 19.00 7.53
N LEU A 74 28.54 17.92 8.24
CA LEU A 74 27.46 17.00 7.89
C LEU A 74 26.08 17.62 8.14
N ARG A 75 25.89 18.35 9.25
CA ARG A 75 24.65 19.08 9.54
C ARG A 75 24.30 20.11 8.46
N LYS A 76 25.31 20.77 7.86
CA LYS A 76 25.11 21.66 6.70
C LYS A 76 24.54 20.91 5.48
N LYS A 77 24.90 19.63 5.28
CA LYS A 77 24.37 18.77 4.21
C LYS A 77 23.01 18.15 4.54
N GLU A 78 22.66 18.06 5.82
CA GLU A 78 21.41 17.45 6.31
C GLU A 78 20.17 18.04 5.64
N LYS A 79 20.14 19.38 5.46
CA LYS A 79 19.02 20.07 4.82
C LYS A 79 18.77 19.57 3.39
N GLY A 80 19.83 19.44 2.58
CA GLY A 80 19.72 18.95 1.20
C GLY A 80 19.28 17.50 1.12
N ILE A 81 19.82 16.62 1.98
CA ILE A 81 19.37 15.22 2.08
C ILE A 81 17.90 15.16 2.46
N ARG A 82 17.49 15.93 3.48
CA ARG A 82 16.10 15.98 3.95
C ARG A 82 15.14 16.47 2.87
N GLU A 83 15.51 17.50 2.11
CA GLU A 83 14.70 17.98 0.99
C GLU A 83 14.51 16.91 -0.10
N MET A 84 15.58 16.17 -0.43
CA MET A 84 15.48 15.05 -1.38
C MET A 84 14.59 13.91 -0.83
N GLU A 85 14.72 13.56 0.44
CA GLU A 85 13.85 12.56 1.09
C GLU A 85 12.39 13.00 1.08
N LEU A 86 12.11 14.28 1.38
CA LEU A 86 10.76 14.84 1.35
C LEU A 86 10.18 14.83 -0.06
N LYS A 87 10.95 15.23 -1.07
CA LYS A 87 10.52 15.20 -2.48
C LYS A 87 10.19 13.77 -2.91
N SER A 88 11.05 12.82 -2.58
CA SER A 88 10.84 11.39 -2.86
C SER A 88 9.62 10.84 -2.12
N SER A 89 9.41 11.25 -0.87
CA SER A 89 8.22 10.89 -0.09
C SER A 89 6.94 11.46 -0.69
N ASN A 90 6.94 12.74 -1.09
CA ASN A 90 5.79 13.39 -1.71
C ASN A 90 5.42 12.77 -3.05
N GLN A 91 6.40 12.33 -3.85
CA GLN A 91 6.14 11.58 -5.08
C GLN A 91 5.42 10.27 -4.78
N ARG A 92 5.86 9.53 -3.75
CA ARG A 92 5.19 8.30 -3.31
C ARG A 92 3.78 8.57 -2.79
N LEU A 93 3.60 9.58 -1.95
CA LEU A 93 2.27 9.95 -1.43
C LEU A 93 1.31 10.31 -2.56
N LYS A 94 1.74 11.12 -3.53
CA LYS A 94 0.93 11.43 -4.72
C LYS A 94 0.56 10.18 -5.51
N ALA A 95 1.51 9.27 -5.73
CA ALA A 95 1.24 8.00 -6.40
C ALA A 95 0.21 7.15 -5.61
N SER A 96 0.34 7.06 -4.28
CA SER A 96 -0.62 6.36 -3.41
C SER A 96 -2.02 6.98 -3.46
N LEU A 97 -2.13 8.31 -3.51
CA LEU A 97 -3.42 8.98 -3.64
C LEU A 97 -4.07 8.72 -5.01
N ILE A 98 -3.27 8.63 -6.07
CA ILE A 98 -3.78 8.24 -7.40
C ILE A 98 -4.30 6.78 -7.37
N PHE A 99 -3.68 5.88 -6.60
CA PHE A 99 -4.19 4.53 -6.38
C PHE A 99 -5.48 4.44 -5.59
N PHE A 100 -5.78 5.46 -4.79
CA PHE A 100 -7.01 5.49 -4.03
C PHE A 100 -8.24 5.50 -4.94
N ILE A 101 -8.14 6.09 -6.14
CA ILE A 101 -9.23 6.18 -7.11
C ILE A 101 -9.66 4.79 -7.61
N PRO A 102 -8.81 3.96 -8.25
CA PRO A 102 -9.21 2.62 -8.69
C PRO A 102 -9.57 1.71 -7.51
N PHE A 103 -8.89 1.83 -6.37
CA PHE A 103 -9.23 1.08 -5.16
C PHE A 103 -10.67 1.36 -4.71
N THR A 104 -11.07 2.63 -4.68
CA THR A 104 -12.41 3.07 -4.27
C THR A 104 -13.47 2.69 -5.30
N LEU A 105 -13.17 2.81 -6.59
CA LEU A 105 -14.09 2.39 -7.67
C LEU A 105 -14.42 0.90 -7.58
N ILE A 106 -13.41 0.05 -7.40
CA ILE A 106 -13.60 -1.39 -7.25
C ILE A 106 -14.37 -1.71 -5.97
N PHE A 107 -14.06 -1.03 -4.87
CA PHE A 107 -14.82 -1.19 -3.63
C PHE A 107 -16.31 -0.90 -3.82
N TYR A 108 -16.66 0.23 -4.44
CA TYR A 108 -18.07 0.57 -4.71
C TYR A 108 -18.73 -0.43 -5.66
N PHE A 109 -18.01 -0.92 -6.67
CA PHE A 109 -18.51 -1.96 -7.58
C PHE A 109 -18.81 -3.28 -6.86
N ILE A 110 -17.91 -3.76 -5.99
CA ILE A 110 -18.14 -4.98 -5.20
C ILE A 110 -19.28 -4.73 -4.20
N SER A 111 -19.29 -3.56 -3.57
CA SER A 111 -20.33 -3.18 -2.62
C SER A 111 -21.72 -3.10 -3.25
N SER A 112 -21.84 -2.77 -4.55
CA SER A 112 -23.14 -2.77 -5.24
C SER A 112 -23.64 -4.17 -5.56
N LEU A 113 -22.76 -5.18 -5.63
CA LEU A 113 -23.13 -6.57 -5.91
C LEU A 113 -23.40 -7.38 -4.63
N VAL A 114 -22.59 -7.15 -3.60
CA VAL A 114 -22.58 -7.99 -2.40
C VAL A 114 -23.28 -7.31 -1.21
N GLY A 115 -23.39 -5.98 -1.21
CA GLY A 115 -23.88 -5.18 -0.09
C GLY A 115 -22.76 -4.70 0.84
N TYR A 116 -22.84 -3.46 1.30
CA TYR A 116 -21.80 -2.80 2.08
C TYR A 116 -21.56 -3.47 3.46
N THR A 117 -22.64 -3.92 4.10
CA THR A 117 -22.62 -4.52 5.45
C THR A 117 -22.56 -6.04 5.42
N SER A 118 -22.46 -6.65 4.23
CA SER A 118 -22.48 -8.10 4.09
C SER A 118 -21.20 -8.72 4.63
N ILE A 119 -21.35 -9.82 5.35
CA ILE A 119 -20.24 -10.63 5.85
C ILE A 119 -19.71 -11.45 4.67
N VAL A 120 -18.45 -11.23 4.32
CA VAL A 120 -17.83 -11.84 3.12
C VAL A 120 -16.73 -12.83 3.46
N ALA A 121 -16.30 -12.87 4.72
CA ALA A 121 -15.31 -13.81 5.21
C ALA A 121 -15.47 -14.04 6.73
N HIS A 122 -15.07 -15.23 7.17
CA HIS A 122 -14.92 -15.56 8.59
C HIS A 122 -13.44 -15.76 8.90
N SER A 123 -12.94 -15.05 9.91
CA SER A 123 -11.57 -15.21 10.39
C SER A 123 -11.49 -16.42 11.33
N PRO A 124 -10.51 -17.32 11.18
CA PRO A 124 -10.29 -18.43 12.12
C PRO A 124 -9.79 -17.96 13.49
N VAL A 125 -9.39 -16.69 13.62
CA VAL A 125 -8.91 -16.06 14.86
C VAL A 125 -9.60 -14.71 15.07
N ASN A 126 -9.90 -14.36 16.32
CA ASN A 126 -10.55 -13.09 16.62
C ASN A 126 -9.58 -11.93 16.40
N ILE A 127 -9.88 -11.04 15.45
CA ILE A 127 -9.05 -9.87 15.16
C ILE A 127 -9.46 -8.73 16.11
N PRO A 128 -8.53 -8.14 16.89
CA PRO A 128 -8.84 -6.99 17.74
C PRO A 128 -9.52 -5.87 16.94
N PHE A 129 -10.56 -5.25 17.51
CA PHE A 129 -11.38 -4.17 16.91
C PHE A 129 -12.25 -4.55 15.69
N VAL A 130 -12.02 -5.69 15.04
CA VAL A 130 -12.74 -6.11 13.82
C VAL A 130 -13.65 -7.33 14.04
N GLY A 131 -13.28 -8.24 14.94
CA GLY A 131 -14.05 -9.45 15.24
C GLY A 131 -13.70 -10.65 14.35
N GLN A 132 -14.58 -11.65 14.34
CA GLN A 132 -14.46 -12.86 13.51
C GLN A 132 -15.27 -12.78 12.20
N GLU A 133 -16.33 -11.98 12.18
CA GLU A 133 -17.18 -11.77 11.01
C GLU A 133 -16.69 -10.55 10.24
N LEU A 134 -16.05 -10.79 9.10
CA LEU A 134 -15.43 -9.74 8.32
C LEU A 134 -16.43 -9.22 7.29
N GLN A 135 -16.99 -8.07 7.60
CA GLN A 135 -17.76 -7.28 6.64
C GLN A 135 -16.87 -6.85 5.47
N LEU A 136 -17.48 -6.63 4.30
CA LEU A 136 -16.78 -6.19 3.10
C LEU A 136 -15.87 -4.97 3.35
N PHE A 137 -16.33 -4.01 4.15
CA PHE A 137 -15.57 -2.82 4.54
C PHE A 137 -14.22 -3.15 5.22
N TRP A 138 -14.18 -4.16 6.09
CA TRP A 138 -12.96 -4.55 6.81
C TRP A 138 -12.13 -5.57 6.03
N TRP A 139 -12.78 -6.48 5.32
CA TRP A 139 -12.09 -7.55 4.59
C TRP A 139 -11.29 -7.03 3.39
N TYR A 140 -11.85 -6.06 2.66
CA TYR A 140 -11.24 -5.57 1.41
C TYR A 140 -9.89 -4.82 1.62
N PRO A 141 -9.74 -3.91 2.61
CA PRO A 141 -8.43 -3.30 2.89
C PRO A 141 -7.39 -4.33 3.37
N ILE A 142 -7.78 -5.28 4.22
CA ILE A 142 -6.86 -6.30 4.77
C ILE A 142 -6.28 -7.15 3.65
N THR A 143 -7.13 -7.67 2.77
CA THR A 143 -6.70 -8.46 1.61
C THR A 143 -5.86 -7.62 0.64
N SER A 144 -6.29 -6.39 0.34
CA SER A 144 -5.55 -5.49 -0.54
C SER A 144 -4.15 -5.14 -0.02
N PHE A 145 -4.00 -4.86 1.28
CA PHE A 145 -2.68 -4.59 1.87
C PHE A 145 -1.79 -5.84 1.91
N ALA A 146 -2.34 -7.01 2.20
CA ALA A 146 -1.60 -8.27 2.18
C ALA A 146 -1.00 -8.56 0.79
N PHE A 147 -1.79 -8.38 -0.28
CA PHE A 147 -1.30 -8.55 -1.64
C PHE A 147 -0.32 -7.46 -2.07
N SER A 148 -0.50 -6.21 -1.62
CA SER A 148 0.41 -5.10 -1.91
C SER A 148 1.85 -5.39 -1.45
N SER A 149 2.03 -5.99 -0.27
CA SER A 149 3.35 -6.39 0.25
C SER A 149 4.01 -7.50 -0.57
N LEU A 150 3.23 -8.49 -1.02
CA LEU A 150 3.74 -9.60 -1.82
C LEU A 150 4.16 -9.15 -3.22
N ILE A 151 3.36 -8.29 -3.85
CA ILE A 151 3.57 -7.94 -5.25
C ILE A 151 4.61 -6.83 -5.36
N SER A 152 4.78 -5.96 -4.37
CA SER A 152 5.91 -5.02 -4.32
C SER A 152 7.27 -5.73 -4.30
N LYS A 153 7.36 -6.88 -3.62
CA LYS A 153 8.57 -7.74 -3.65
C LYS A 153 8.76 -8.39 -5.03
N LEU A 154 7.70 -8.95 -5.61
CA LEU A 154 7.77 -9.60 -6.93
C LEU A 154 8.04 -8.63 -8.08
N ALA A 155 7.52 -7.41 -8.00
CA ALA A 155 7.72 -6.36 -9.01
C ALA A 155 9.08 -5.67 -8.89
N GLY A 156 9.91 -6.02 -7.90
CA GLY A 156 11.19 -5.38 -7.64
C GLY A 156 11.04 -3.89 -7.30
N THR A 157 9.88 -3.48 -6.82
CA THR A 157 9.59 -2.12 -6.34
C THR A 157 9.75 -1.99 -4.83
N SER A 158 9.92 -3.11 -4.10
CA SER A 158 10.30 -3.11 -2.68
C SER A 158 11.68 -2.50 -2.50
N LEU A 159 11.79 -1.50 -1.63
CA LEU A 159 13.01 -0.73 -1.38
C LEU A 159 13.97 -1.43 -0.40
N ASP A 160 13.90 -2.75 -0.33
CA ASP A 160 14.89 -3.57 0.39
C ASP A 160 16.28 -3.45 -0.29
#